data_AF-A0A5K0Y126-F1
#
_entry.id   AF-A0A5K0Y126-F1
#
_cell.length_a   1.000
_cell.length_b   1.000
_cell.length_c   1.000
_cell.angle_alpha   90.00
_cell.angle_beta   90.00
_cell.angle_gamma   90.00
#
_symmetry.space_group_name_H-M   'P 1'
#
loop_
_entity.id
_entity.type
_entity.pdbx_description
1 polymer ?
#
loop_
_entity_poly.entity_id
_entity_poly.type
_entity_poly.pdbx_seq_one_letter_code
_entity_poly.pdbx_strand_id
1 'polypeptide(L)' 'PSDALSDSFLRTDIEFREQLKSCQLLRSKQRNFHPGCTAITALIVGNKLFVANAGDCRTILCRDGQAYALSK' A
#
# COMPACT_ATOMS: atom_id res chain seq x y z
N PRO A 1 8.04 7.38 12.01
CA PRO A 1 7.77 6.39 10.94
C PRO A 1 6.76 6.83 9.87
N SER A 2 6.03 7.95 10.03
CA SER A 2 5.09 8.43 9.00
C SER A 2 5.76 8.69 7.65
N ASP A 3 6.88 9.41 7.65
CA ASP A 3 7.64 9.70 6.43
C ASP A 3 8.19 8.42 5.80
N ALA A 4 8.74 7.51 6.62
CA ALA A 4 9.25 6.22 6.14
C ALA A 4 8.16 5.35 5.52
N LEU A 5 6.95 5.33 6.10
CA LEU A 5 5.81 4.60 5.54
C LEU A 5 5.35 5.24 4.23
N SER A 6 5.21 6.56 4.17
CA SER A 6 4.81 7.25 2.95
C SER A 6 5.84 7.09 1.83
N ASP A 7 7.12 7.27 2.15
CA ASP A 7 8.26 7.09 1.24
C ASP A 7 8.36 5.64 0.75
N SER A 8 8.11 4.65 1.61
CA SER A 8 8.09 3.24 1.18
C SER A 8 7.01 2.95 0.13
N PHE A 9 5.78 3.47 0.32
CA PHE A 9 4.71 3.30 -0.67
C PHE A 9 5.08 3.96 -2.01
N LEU A 10 5.61 5.18 -1.96
CA LEU A 10 6.05 5.90 -3.16
C LEU A 10 7.17 5.18 -3.89
N ARG A 11 8.20 4.72 -3.18
CA ARG A 11 9.32 3.99 -3.77
C ARG A 11 8.89 2.67 -4.40
N THR A 12 8.06 1.90 -3.71
CA THR A 12 7.51 0.65 -4.25
C THR A 12 6.69 0.90 -5.51
N ASP A 13 5.84 1.94 -5.55
CA ASP A 13 5.07 2.29 -6.75
C ASP A 13 5.96 2.72 -7.92
N ILE A 14 7.01 3.52 -7.65
CA ILE A 14 8.01 3.92 -8.65
C ILE A 14 8.72 2.69 -9.22
N GLU A 15 9.24 1.80 -8.36
CA GLU A 15 9.95 0.58 -8.77
C GLU A 15 9.03 -0.34 -9.60
N PHE A 16 7.80 -0.53 -9.16
CA PHE A 16 6.80 -1.30 -9.91
C PHE A 16 6.52 -0.70 -11.28
N ARG A 17 6.41 0.64 -11.37
CA ARG A 17 6.17 1.33 -12.65
C ARG A 17 7.34 1.22 -13.61
N GLU A 18 8.57 1.27 -13.12
CA GLU A 18 9.76 1.03 -13.95
C GLU A 18 9.84 -0.42 -14.46
N GLN A 19 9.52 -1.40 -13.61
CA GLN A 19 9.41 -2.81 -14.02
C GLN A 19 8.29 -3.05 -15.02
N LEU A 20 7.16 -2.36 -14.88
CA LEU A 20 6.07 -2.44 -15.85
C LEU A 20 6.48 -1.90 -17.22
N LYS A 21 7.20 -0.76 -17.27
CA LYS A 21 7.70 -0.21 -18.54
C LYS A 21 8.61 -1.20 -19.26
N SER A 22 9.50 -1.90 -18.54
CA SER A 22 10.38 -2.91 -19.15
C SER A 22 9.61 -4.14 -19.64
N CYS A 23 8.57 -4.56 -18.92
CA CYS A 23 7.71 -5.68 -19.31
C CYS A 23 6.75 -5.35 -20.48
N GLN A 24 6.29 -4.10 -20.59
CA GLN A 24 5.42 -3.63 -21.67
C GLN A 24 6.11 -3.73 -23.04
N LEU A 25 7.44 -3.64 -23.10
CA LEU A 25 8.23 -3.89 -24.32
C LEU A 25 8.16 -5.36 -24.79
N LEU A 26 7.98 -6.31 -23.87
CA LEU A 26 7.94 -7.75 -24.17
C LEU A 26 6.53 -8.27 -24.47
N ARG A 27 5.48 -7.61 -23.94
CA ARG A 27 4.08 -8.02 -24.14
C ARG A 27 3.44 -7.21 -25.26
N SER A 28 3.30 -7.87 -26.41
CA SER A 28 2.57 -7.42 -27.59
C SER A 28 1.21 -6.78 -27.25
N LYS A 29 1.14 -5.44 -27.36
CA LYS A 29 -0.07 -4.61 -27.57
C LYS A 29 -1.34 -5.00 -26.80
N GLN A 30 -1.31 -5.01 -25.47
CA GLN A 30 -2.50 -4.53 -24.74
C GLN A 30 -2.40 -3.00 -24.67
N ARG A 31 -3.09 -2.31 -25.58
CA ARG A 31 -3.23 -0.86 -25.49
C ARG A 31 -3.90 -0.56 -24.14
N ASN A 32 -3.18 0.10 -23.23
CA ASN A 32 -3.63 0.57 -21.91
C ASN A 32 -3.58 -0.46 -20.76
N PHE A 33 -2.53 -1.28 -20.65
CA PHE A 33 -2.31 -2.11 -19.46
C PHE A 33 -1.78 -1.26 -18.27
N HIS A 34 -2.69 -0.87 -17.38
CA HIS A 34 -2.41 -0.13 -16.15
C HIS A 34 -2.92 -0.92 -14.94
N PRO A 35 -2.21 -1.97 -14.51
CA PRO A 35 -2.59 -2.69 -13.31
C PRO A 35 -2.41 -1.79 -12.08
N GLY A 36 -3.29 -1.94 -11.11
CA GLY A 36 -3.21 -1.27 -9.82
C GLY A 36 -3.60 -2.21 -8.69
N CYS A 37 -3.27 -1.83 -7.47
CA CYS A 37 -3.67 -2.53 -6.25
C CYS A 37 -4.02 -1.54 -5.16
N THR A 38 -4.73 -2.04 -4.15
CA THR A 38 -4.92 -1.35 -2.88
C THR A 38 -3.95 -1.97 -1.88
N ALA A 39 -3.53 -1.19 -0.88
CA ALA A 39 -2.53 -1.63 0.07
C ALA A 39 -2.77 -1.04 1.45
N ILE A 40 -2.56 -1.85 2.48
CA ILE A 40 -2.62 -1.42 3.87
C ILE A 40 -1.48 -2.07 4.65
N THR A 41 -0.83 -1.27 5.50
CA THR A 41 0.32 -1.70 6.30
C THR A 41 0.13 -1.32 7.74
N ALA A 42 0.27 -2.29 8.64
CA ALA A 42 0.32 -2.10 10.09
C ALA A 42 1.76 -2.28 10.59
N LEU A 43 2.34 -1.21 11.14
CA LEU A 43 3.68 -1.22 11.71
C LEU A 43 3.59 -1.08 13.24
N ILE A 44 4.19 -2.02 13.97
CA ILE A 44 4.25 -1.98 15.43
C ILE A 44 5.68 -1.63 15.86
N VAL A 45 5.83 -0.56 16.63
CA VAL A 45 7.13 -0.15 17.20
C VAL A 45 6.95 0.06 18.71
N GLY A 46 7.49 -0.86 19.50
CA GLY A 46 7.24 -0.88 20.94
C GLY A 46 5.75 -1.06 21.24
N ASN A 47 5.14 -0.09 21.94
CA ASN A 47 3.71 -0.11 22.27
C ASN A 47 2.83 0.72 21.31
N LYS A 48 3.39 1.18 20.18
CA LYS A 48 2.69 2.01 19.20
C LYS A 48 2.38 1.23 17.93
N LEU A 49 1.14 1.34 17.46
CA LEU A 49 0.66 0.83 16.18
C LEU A 49 0.47 2.00 15.21
N PHE A 50 1.08 1.90 14.03
CA PHE A 50 0.94 2.84 12.92
C PHE A 50 0.25 2.12 11.75
N VAL A 51 -0.72 2.77 11.12
CA VAL A 51 -1.44 2.22 9.97
C VAL A 51 -1.27 3.18 8.79
N ALA A 52 -0.84 2.65 7.64
CA ALA A 52 -0.80 3.35 6.36
C ALA A 52 -1.76 2.66 5.40
N ASN A 53 -2.70 3.41 4.81
CA ASN A 53 -3.71 2.90 3.89
C ASN A 53 -3.61 3.65 2.55
N ALA A 54 -3.60 2.90 1.45
CA ALA A 54 -3.70 3.41 0.10
C ALA A 54 -4.81 2.65 -0.65
N GLY A 55 -5.96 3.31 -0.83
CA GLY A 55 -7.14 2.72 -1.45
C GLY A 55 -8.28 2.49 -0.46
N ASP A 56 -9.09 1.47 -0.72
CA ASP A 56 -10.33 1.18 0.02
C ASP A 56 -10.19 0.04 1.04
N CYS A 57 -8.95 -0.40 1.34
CA CYS A 57 -8.68 -1.33 2.42
C CYS A 57 -9.12 -0.77 3.77
N ARG A 58 -9.45 -1.65 4.72
CA ARG A 58 -9.90 -1.27 6.06
C ARG A 58 -9.09 -1.97 7.14
N THR A 59 -8.61 -1.20 8.12
CA THR A 59 -8.03 -1.73 9.36
C THR A 59 -8.97 -1.50 10.52
N ILE A 60 -9.24 -2.57 11.27
CA ILE A 60 -10.01 -2.55 12.51
C ILE A 60 -9.15 -3.14 13.63
N LEU A 61 -9.00 -2.42 14.72
CA LEU A 61 -8.38 -2.91 15.95
C LEU A 61 -9.46 -3.35 16.92
N CYS A 62 -9.37 -4.59 17.40
CA CYS A 62 -10.21 -5.08 18.49
C CYS A 62 -9.50 -4.87 19.82
N ARG A 63 -10.13 -4.17 20.76
CA ARG A 63 -9.62 -3.97 22.12
C ARG A 63 -10.81 -3.91 23.09
N ASP A 64 -10.71 -4.66 24.19
CA ASP A 64 -11.74 -4.72 25.24
C ASP A 64 -13.15 -5.05 24.71
N GLY A 65 -13.23 -5.95 23.73
CA GLY A 65 -14.48 -6.34 23.08
C GLY A 65 -15.07 -5.27 22.13
N GLN A 66 -14.37 -4.17 21.91
CA GLN A 66 -14.79 -3.08 21.03
C GLN A 66 -13.95 -3.03 19.75
N ALA A 67 -14.58 -2.67 18.64
CA ALA A 67 -13.95 -2.50 17.33
C ALA A 67 -13.64 -1.02 17.07
N TYR A 68 -12.37 -0.71 16.81
CA TYR A 68 -11.88 0.63 16.51
C TYR A 68 -11.40 0.69 15.05
N ALA A 69 -12.03 1.52 14.22
CA ALA A 69 -11.55 1.75 12.86
C ALA A 69 -10.26 2.59 12.88
N LEU A 70 -9.21 2.09 12.24
CA LEU A 70 -7.89 2.73 12.21
C LEU A 70 -7.51 3.30 10.83
N SER A 71 -8.28 3.00 9.80
CA SER A 71 -8.14 3.60 8.47
C SER A 71 -9.43 4.34 8.10
N LYS A 72 -9.28 5.44 7.38
CA LYS A 72 -10.41 6.16 6.75
C LYS A 72 -10.87 5.42 5.50
#